data_AF-A0A9X0B7M6-F1
#
_entry.id   AF-A0A9X0B7M6-F1
#
_cell.length_a   1.000
_cell.length_b   1.000
_cell.length_c   1.000
_cell.angle_alpha   90.00
_cell.angle_beta   90.00
_cell.angle_gamma   90.00
#
_symmetry.space_group_name_H-M   'P 1'
#
loop_
_entity.id
_entity.type
_entity.pdbx_description
1 polymer ?
#
loop_
_entity_poly.entity_id
_entity_poly.type
_entity_poly.pdbx_seq_one_letter_code
_entity_poly.pdbx_strand_id
1 'polypeptide(L)'
;MSGAVVISLSASSKTGRFFAYHVFRRDAEKKGPMGFLQVSQTPELLDFVPVKIGTHVPTEAVSYDQTYEAVRWISGLKPKKIVLVDFGARAGTLAQFIESIKGDPTLGEIGTTIVHVGSEQKVYSAGEIKESRESMQTMGKVQFNTSGVQDAVIAQSTAKAFYDDVQLAWHGWVGVSHEIMPDIQLLLGQGVSGDEGVEKGWSRLCQGSAITQEGLVYTM
;
A
#
# COMPACT_ATOMS: atom_id res chain seq x y z
N MET A 1 12.75 -4.15 -9.25
CA MET A 1 12.64 -4.88 -7.97
C MET A 1 12.99 -6.37 -8.11
N SER A 2 13.72 -6.78 -9.17
CA SER A 2 14.14 -8.17 -9.34
C SER A 2 14.93 -8.65 -8.11
N GLY A 3 14.68 -9.88 -7.67
CA GLY A 3 15.25 -10.41 -6.44
C GLY A 3 14.49 -10.07 -5.15
N ALA A 4 13.47 -9.20 -5.19
CA ALA A 4 12.79 -8.74 -3.98
C ALA A 4 11.46 -9.46 -3.75
N VAL A 5 11.15 -9.74 -2.49
CA VAL A 5 9.76 -9.92 -2.05
C VAL A 5 9.28 -8.61 -1.43
N VAL A 6 8.10 -8.17 -1.84
CA VAL A 6 7.46 -6.95 -1.32
C VAL A 6 6.34 -7.37 -0.37
N ILE A 7 6.32 -6.80 0.82
CA ILE A 7 5.31 -7.04 1.85
C ILE A 7 4.52 -5.74 2.03
N SER A 8 3.21 -5.78 1.84
CA SER A 8 2.30 -4.64 2.05
C SER A 8 1.53 -4.85 3.35
N LEU A 9 1.80 -4.05 4.38
CA LEU A 9 1.01 -4.06 5.61
C LEU A 9 -0.17 -3.09 5.53
N SER A 10 -1.31 -3.44 6.14
CA SER A 10 -2.58 -2.72 5.95
C SER A 10 -3.02 -2.73 4.48
N ALA A 11 -2.88 -3.89 3.84
CA ALA A 11 -3.08 -4.05 2.40
C ALA A 11 -4.52 -3.77 1.94
N SER A 12 -5.53 -3.94 2.79
CA SER A 12 -6.92 -3.63 2.45
C SER A 12 -7.26 -2.14 2.48
N SER A 13 -6.34 -1.27 2.95
CA SER A 13 -6.52 0.18 2.92
C SER A 13 -6.60 0.72 1.48
N LYS A 14 -7.17 1.92 1.32
CA LYS A 14 -7.28 2.60 0.01
C LYS A 14 -5.90 2.76 -0.66
N THR A 15 -4.90 3.20 0.11
CA THR A 15 -3.52 3.35 -0.38
C THR A 15 -2.86 1.99 -0.68
N GLY A 16 -3.05 0.99 0.19
CA GLY A 16 -2.50 -0.35 -0.01
C GLY A 16 -3.01 -1.04 -1.27
N ARG A 17 -4.32 -0.94 -1.54
CA ARG A 17 -4.91 -1.52 -2.76
C ARG A 17 -4.54 -0.77 -4.04
N PHE A 18 -4.41 0.56 -3.97
CA PHE A 18 -3.89 1.34 -5.10
C PHE A 18 -2.43 0.98 -5.38
N PHE A 19 -1.61 0.79 -4.35
CA PHE A 19 -0.24 0.28 -4.50
C PHE A 19 -0.21 -1.13 -5.11
N ALA A 20 -1.08 -2.04 -4.65
CA ALA A 20 -1.19 -3.39 -5.18
C ALA A 20 -1.47 -3.39 -6.70
N TYR A 21 -2.39 -2.55 -7.17
CA TYR A 21 -2.65 -2.36 -8.61
C TYR A 21 -1.37 -2.03 -9.39
N HIS A 22 -0.52 -1.14 -8.87
CA HIS A 22 0.75 -0.81 -9.51
C HIS A 22 1.79 -1.93 -9.44
N VAL A 23 1.75 -2.79 -8.42
CA VAL A 23 2.62 -3.96 -8.31
C VAL A 23 2.20 -5.04 -9.31
N PHE A 24 0.90 -5.32 -9.42
CA PHE A 24 0.35 -6.34 -10.33
C PHE A 24 0.61 -6.05 -11.81
N ARG A 25 0.77 -4.78 -12.17
CA ARG A 25 1.13 -4.36 -13.54
C ARG A 25 2.62 -4.44 -13.84
N ARG A 26 3.46 -4.89 -12.89
CA ARG A 26 4.88 -5.10 -13.14
C ARG A 26 5.11 -6.50 -13.70
N ASP A 27 5.90 -6.57 -14.76
CA ASP A 27 6.44 -7.82 -15.29
C ASP A 27 7.45 -8.41 -14.28
N ALA A 28 7.09 -9.52 -13.61
CA ALA A 28 7.91 -10.21 -12.60
C ALA A 28 9.26 -10.67 -13.15
N GLU A 29 9.33 -11.03 -14.43
CA GLU A 29 10.56 -11.54 -15.07
C GLU A 29 11.55 -10.42 -15.38
N LYS A 30 11.06 -9.19 -15.63
CA LYS A 30 11.91 -8.07 -16.04
C LYS A 30 12.15 -7.05 -14.94
N LYS A 31 11.10 -6.56 -14.28
CA LYS A 31 11.18 -5.36 -13.41
C LYS A 31 10.41 -5.47 -12.09
N GLY A 32 9.48 -6.42 -11.98
CA GLY A 32 8.62 -6.66 -10.82
C GLY A 32 9.33 -7.34 -9.65
N PRO A 33 8.62 -7.48 -8.52
CA PRO A 33 9.09 -8.31 -7.42
C PRO A 33 8.91 -9.80 -7.75
N MET A 34 9.68 -10.65 -7.07
CA MET A 34 9.55 -12.11 -7.16
C MET A 34 8.32 -12.63 -6.41
N GLY A 35 7.83 -11.86 -5.45
CA GLY A 35 6.59 -12.15 -4.75
C GLY A 35 6.03 -10.89 -4.11
N PHE A 36 4.71 -10.86 -3.96
CA PHE A 36 3.99 -9.80 -3.28
C PHE A 36 3.11 -10.39 -2.18
N LEU A 37 3.45 -10.11 -0.93
CA LEU A 37 2.67 -10.52 0.23
C LEU A 37 1.78 -9.36 0.68
N GLN A 38 0.48 -9.62 0.83
CA GLN A 38 -0.49 -8.64 1.31
C GLN A 38 -0.97 -9.03 2.71
N VAL A 39 -0.71 -8.19 3.70
CA VAL A 39 -1.09 -8.45 5.10
C VAL A 39 -2.23 -7.51 5.50
N SER A 40 -3.34 -8.09 5.93
CA SER A 40 -4.59 -7.36 6.21
C SER A 40 -5.41 -8.04 7.30
N GLN A 41 -6.38 -7.38 7.91
CA GLN A 41 -7.36 -8.10 8.75
C GLN A 41 -8.35 -8.91 7.91
N THR A 42 -8.55 -8.52 6.64
CA THR A 42 -9.51 -9.10 5.71
C THR A 42 -8.81 -9.59 4.43
N PRO A 43 -7.95 -10.63 4.53
CA PRO A 43 -7.23 -11.17 3.37
C PRO A 43 -8.17 -11.68 2.26
N GLU A 44 -9.37 -12.14 2.60
CA GLU A 44 -10.38 -12.64 1.68
C GLU A 44 -10.86 -11.60 0.66
N LEU A 45 -10.73 -10.30 0.99
CA LEU A 45 -11.01 -9.19 0.06
C LEU A 45 -9.91 -8.98 -0.97
N LEU A 46 -8.75 -9.61 -0.80
CA LEU A 46 -7.53 -9.41 -1.58
C LEU A 46 -7.18 -10.64 -2.43
N ASP A 47 -7.54 -11.84 -2.00
CA ASP A 47 -7.12 -13.12 -2.61
C ASP A 47 -7.51 -13.27 -4.09
N PHE A 48 -8.69 -12.78 -4.48
CA PHE A 48 -9.16 -12.90 -5.86
C PHE A 48 -8.62 -11.80 -6.80
N VAL A 49 -8.05 -10.72 -6.25
CA VAL A 49 -7.62 -9.55 -7.04
C VAL A 49 -6.50 -9.89 -8.03
N PRO A 50 -5.43 -10.62 -7.65
CA PRO A 50 -4.38 -11.06 -8.58
C PRO A 50 -4.93 -11.77 -9.83
N VAL A 51 -5.93 -12.64 -9.64
CA VAL A 51 -6.54 -13.42 -10.72
C VAL A 51 -7.35 -12.52 -11.64
N LYS A 52 -8.17 -11.61 -11.10
CA LYS A 52 -8.96 -10.66 -11.91
C LYS A 52 -8.08 -9.75 -12.75
N ILE A 53 -7.00 -9.25 -12.17
CA ILE A 53 -6.05 -8.35 -12.85
C ILE A 53 -5.13 -9.11 -13.83
N GLY A 54 -5.03 -10.43 -13.72
CA GLY A 54 -4.15 -11.24 -14.56
C GLY A 54 -2.67 -10.98 -14.29
N THR A 55 -2.29 -10.80 -13.03
CA THR A 55 -0.87 -10.60 -12.66
C THR A 55 -0.07 -11.87 -12.83
N HIS A 56 1.21 -11.71 -13.20
CA HIS A 56 2.20 -12.79 -13.21
C HIS A 56 3.09 -12.79 -11.97
N VAL A 57 2.90 -11.81 -11.06
CA VAL A 57 3.63 -11.74 -9.80
C VAL A 57 3.02 -12.76 -8.82
N PRO A 58 3.78 -13.74 -8.32
CA PRO A 58 3.32 -14.62 -7.25
C PRO A 58 2.83 -13.80 -6.07
N THR A 59 1.58 -14.00 -5.65
CA THR A 59 0.92 -13.19 -4.63
C THR A 59 0.25 -14.07 -3.61
N GLU A 60 0.35 -13.67 -2.35
CA GLU A 60 -0.35 -14.28 -1.21
C GLU A 60 -1.00 -13.17 -0.40
N ALA A 61 -2.20 -13.40 0.14
CA ALA A 61 -2.76 -12.55 1.19
C ALA A 61 -2.95 -13.33 2.48
N VAL A 62 -2.62 -12.70 3.59
CA VAL A 62 -2.63 -13.31 4.92
C VAL A 62 -3.19 -12.36 5.95
N SER A 63 -3.71 -12.91 7.04
CA SER A 63 -4.09 -12.14 8.21
C SER A 63 -2.88 -11.76 9.07
N TYR A 64 -3.04 -10.79 9.97
CA TYR A 64 -1.95 -10.32 10.84
C TYR A 64 -1.41 -11.42 11.77
N ASP A 65 -2.24 -12.37 12.15
CA ASP A 65 -1.88 -13.52 12.99
C ASP A 65 -1.19 -14.67 12.22
N GLN A 66 -1.23 -14.65 10.88
CA GLN A 66 -0.61 -15.66 10.01
C GLN A 66 0.85 -15.32 9.64
N THR A 67 1.60 -14.71 10.58
CA THR A 67 2.99 -14.27 10.31
C THR A 67 3.92 -15.46 10.01
N TYR A 68 3.67 -16.63 10.61
CA TYR A 68 4.48 -17.83 10.39
C TYR A 68 4.31 -18.38 8.96
N GLU A 69 3.07 -18.51 8.50
CA GLU A 69 2.71 -18.94 7.15
C GLU A 69 3.28 -17.98 6.11
N ALA A 70 3.17 -16.68 6.39
CA ALA A 70 3.75 -15.62 5.57
C ALA A 70 5.27 -15.77 5.42
N VAL A 71 6.01 -15.93 6.52
CA VAL A 71 7.46 -16.12 6.50
C VAL A 71 7.83 -17.39 5.74
N ARG A 72 7.13 -18.50 5.96
CA ARG A 72 7.37 -19.76 5.23
C ARG A 72 7.18 -19.59 3.72
N TRP A 73 6.13 -18.88 3.29
CA TRP A 73 5.89 -18.57 1.90
C TRP A 73 7.02 -17.72 1.30
N ILE A 74 7.43 -16.65 2.00
CA ILE A 74 8.56 -15.79 1.60
C ILE A 74 9.86 -16.61 1.46
N SER A 75 10.18 -17.48 2.43
CA SER A 75 11.36 -18.34 2.41
C SER A 75 11.38 -19.27 1.18
N GLY A 76 10.23 -19.79 0.78
CA GLY A 76 10.07 -20.62 -0.41
C GLY A 76 10.47 -19.91 -1.71
N LEU A 77 10.31 -18.59 -1.77
CA LEU A 77 10.68 -17.77 -2.93
C LEU A 77 12.19 -17.48 -3.01
N LYS A 78 12.96 -17.71 -1.94
CA LYS A 78 14.40 -17.43 -1.84
C LYS A 78 14.77 -16.00 -2.29
N PRO A 79 14.20 -14.96 -1.66
CA PRO A 79 14.49 -13.57 -2.02
C PRO A 79 15.97 -13.24 -1.81
N LYS A 80 16.42 -12.17 -2.47
CA LYS A 80 17.72 -11.51 -2.21
C LYS A 80 17.56 -10.28 -1.31
N LYS A 81 16.34 -9.76 -1.19
CA LYS A 81 15.98 -8.63 -0.34
C LYS A 81 14.50 -8.64 -0.02
N ILE A 82 14.14 -8.02 1.10
CA ILE A 82 12.75 -7.84 1.53
C ILE A 82 12.46 -6.34 1.56
N VAL A 83 11.33 -5.94 1.00
CA VAL A 83 10.83 -4.56 1.07
C VAL A 83 9.47 -4.60 1.76
N LEU A 84 9.39 -4.04 2.95
CA LEU A 84 8.15 -3.91 3.69
C LEU A 84 7.62 -2.49 3.50
N VAL A 85 6.36 -2.36 3.07
CA VAL A 85 5.66 -1.10 2.89
C VAL A 85 4.51 -1.05 3.89
N ASP A 86 4.56 -0.09 4.80
CA ASP A 86 3.59 0.06 5.89
C ASP A 86 2.62 1.21 5.59
N PHE A 87 1.36 0.86 5.30
CA PHE A 87 0.27 1.81 5.04
C PHE A 87 -0.54 2.15 6.30
N GLY A 88 0.05 1.97 7.49
CA GLY A 88 -0.61 2.24 8.76
C GLY A 88 -1.25 1.00 9.35
N ALA A 89 -0.51 -0.11 9.38
CA ALA A 89 -0.95 -1.33 10.03
C ALA A 89 -1.11 -1.14 11.55
N ARG A 90 -1.85 -2.06 12.18
CA ARG A 90 -2.09 -2.04 13.62
C ARG A 90 -0.77 -2.06 14.39
N ALA A 91 -0.75 -1.37 15.53
CA ALA A 91 0.38 -1.38 16.45
C ALA A 91 0.91 -2.82 16.70
N GLY A 92 2.24 -2.98 16.68
CA GLY A 92 2.91 -4.27 16.89
C GLY A 92 3.10 -5.12 15.63
N THR A 93 2.24 -5.00 14.61
CA THR A 93 2.29 -5.83 13.39
C THR A 93 3.67 -5.80 12.72
N LEU A 94 4.20 -4.59 12.49
CA LEU A 94 5.51 -4.41 11.86
C LEU A 94 6.62 -5.09 12.68
N ALA A 95 6.62 -4.90 14.00
CA ALA A 95 7.64 -5.47 14.88
C ALA A 95 7.61 -7.00 14.85
N GLN A 96 6.40 -7.58 14.93
CA GLN A 96 6.18 -9.03 14.85
C GLN A 96 6.68 -9.63 13.53
N PHE A 97 6.40 -8.96 12.40
CA PHE A 97 6.90 -9.39 11.09
C PHE A 97 8.42 -9.34 11.01
N ILE A 98 9.03 -8.25 11.49
CA ILE A 98 10.49 -8.11 11.48
C ILE A 98 11.16 -9.14 12.38
N GLU A 99 10.61 -9.39 13.57
CA GLU A 99 11.10 -10.44 14.47
C GLU A 99 11.02 -11.82 13.82
N SER A 100 9.88 -12.13 13.18
CA SER A 100 9.68 -13.43 12.52
C SER A 100 10.61 -13.62 11.32
N ILE A 101 10.84 -12.57 10.51
CA ILE A 101 11.81 -12.59 9.41
C ILE A 101 13.23 -12.80 9.94
N LYS A 102 13.62 -12.09 11.00
CA LYS A 102 14.95 -12.21 11.62
C LYS A 102 15.18 -13.58 12.28
N GLY A 103 14.11 -14.21 12.78
CA GLY A 103 14.17 -15.55 13.37
C GLY A 103 14.22 -16.68 12.36
N ASP A 104 13.89 -16.45 11.09
CA ASP A 104 13.95 -17.48 10.05
C ASP A 104 15.40 -17.72 9.59
N PRO A 105 15.89 -18.98 9.55
CA PRO A 105 17.28 -19.29 9.17
C PRO A 105 17.67 -18.88 7.74
N THR A 106 16.70 -18.73 6.85
CA THR A 106 16.93 -18.36 5.44
C THR A 106 16.80 -16.87 5.23
N LEU A 107 15.86 -16.22 5.93
CA LEU A 107 15.57 -14.80 5.76
C LEU A 107 16.33 -13.88 6.71
N GLY A 108 16.83 -14.39 7.84
CA GLY A 108 17.39 -13.55 8.91
C GLY A 108 18.61 -12.72 8.50
N GLU A 109 19.37 -13.20 7.52
CA GLU A 109 20.52 -12.49 6.95
C GLU A 109 20.16 -11.59 5.75
N ILE A 110 18.93 -11.67 5.26
CA ILE A 110 18.48 -10.93 4.08
C ILE A 110 18.19 -9.46 4.45
N GLY A 111 18.78 -8.54 3.69
CA GLY A 111 18.53 -7.11 3.83
C GLY A 111 17.03 -6.79 3.74
N THR A 112 16.51 -6.17 4.80
CA THR A 112 15.12 -5.73 4.90
C THR A 112 15.04 -4.21 4.90
N THR A 113 14.30 -3.63 3.95
CA THR A 113 14.01 -2.19 3.90
C THR A 113 12.57 -1.94 4.32
N ILE A 114 12.36 -0.99 5.23
CA ILE A 114 11.03 -0.60 5.71
C ILE A 114 10.68 0.77 5.13
N VAL A 115 9.62 0.84 4.36
CA VAL A 115 9.05 2.06 3.79
C VAL A 115 7.78 2.40 4.57
N HIS A 116 7.81 3.49 5.31
CA HIS A 116 6.67 3.96 6.10
C HIS A 116 5.88 5.00 5.29
N VAL A 117 4.66 4.65 4.88
CA VAL A 117 3.81 5.50 4.03
C VAL A 117 2.79 6.27 4.86
N GLY A 118 2.24 5.64 5.88
CA GLY A 118 1.26 6.27 6.77
C GLY A 118 1.15 5.53 8.10
N SER A 119 0.37 6.11 9.00
CA SER A 119 0.13 5.57 10.33
C SER A 119 -1.31 5.10 10.48
N GLU A 120 -1.54 4.23 11.46
CA GLU A 120 -2.88 3.77 11.85
C GLU A 120 -3.85 4.96 12.05
N GLN A 121 -5.08 4.86 11.55
CA GLN A 121 -6.07 5.92 11.73
C GLN A 121 -6.70 5.85 13.13
N LYS A 122 -6.04 6.46 14.12
CA LYS A 122 -6.53 6.59 15.49
C LYS A 122 -6.11 7.90 16.15
N VAL A 123 -6.71 8.20 17.30
CA VAL A 123 -6.24 9.27 18.19
C VAL A 123 -4.99 8.80 18.90
N TYR A 124 -3.94 9.60 18.84
CA TYR A 124 -2.65 9.29 19.47
C TYR A 124 -2.47 10.04 20.78
N SER A 125 -2.01 9.33 21.80
CA SER A 125 -1.45 9.91 23.00
C SER A 125 -0.03 10.45 22.74
N ALA A 126 0.44 11.35 23.63
CA ALA A 126 1.80 11.87 23.56
C ALA A 126 2.87 10.75 23.66
N GLY A 127 2.58 9.69 24.43
CA GLY A 127 3.43 8.51 24.55
C GLY A 127 3.57 7.77 23.22
N GLU A 128 2.46 7.49 22.55
CA GLU A 128 2.46 6.79 21.26
C GLU A 128 3.17 7.61 20.16
N ILE A 129 3.05 8.94 20.17
CA ILE A 129 3.79 9.81 19.24
C ILE A 129 5.29 9.69 19.47
N LYS A 130 5.72 9.65 20.74
CA LYS A 130 7.13 9.48 21.10
C LYS A 130 7.65 8.11 20.66
N GLU A 131 6.93 7.04 20.98
CA GLU A 131 7.27 5.67 20.56
C GLU A 131 7.35 5.53 19.04
N SER A 132 6.43 6.17 18.31
CA SER A 132 6.46 6.18 16.84
C SER A 132 7.75 6.83 16.31
N ARG A 133 8.20 7.94 16.90
CA ARG A 133 9.45 8.61 16.50
C ARG A 133 10.68 7.76 16.81
N GLU A 134 10.72 7.13 17.98
CA GLU A 134 11.80 6.23 18.38
C GLU A 134 11.85 4.99 17.46
N SER A 135 10.70 4.43 17.10
CA SER A 135 10.57 3.32 16.17
C SER A 135 11.09 3.67 14.76
N MET A 136 10.85 4.89 14.26
CA MET A 136 11.40 5.34 12.98
C MET A 136 12.93 5.25 12.94
N GLN A 137 13.59 5.69 14.01
CA GLN A 137 15.05 5.71 14.11
C GLN A 137 15.63 4.31 14.35
N THR A 138 15.11 3.60 15.35
CA THR A 138 15.65 2.30 15.79
C THR A 138 15.46 1.21 14.74
N MET A 139 14.38 1.24 13.96
CA MET A 139 14.13 0.28 12.88
C MET A 139 14.67 0.75 11.53
N GLY A 140 15.26 1.95 11.44
CA GLY A 140 15.77 2.50 10.19
C GLY A 140 14.69 2.68 9.12
N LYS A 141 13.48 3.10 9.52
CA LYS A 141 12.36 3.25 8.58
C LYS A 141 12.61 4.43 7.64
N VAL A 142 12.33 4.24 6.36
CA VAL A 142 12.33 5.29 5.36
C VAL A 142 10.93 5.89 5.29
N GLN A 143 10.79 7.15 5.72
CA GLN A 143 9.55 7.89 5.51
C GLN A 143 9.32 8.09 4.01
N PHE A 144 8.21 7.61 3.50
CA PHE A 144 7.78 7.89 2.14
C PHE A 144 7.00 9.20 2.11
N ASN A 145 7.54 10.19 1.41
CA ASN A 145 6.85 11.44 1.14
C ASN A 145 6.64 11.56 -0.38
N THR A 146 5.37 11.56 -0.82
CA THR A 146 5.02 11.59 -2.24
C THR A 146 5.60 12.82 -2.94
N SER A 147 5.60 13.98 -2.30
CA SER A 147 6.16 15.22 -2.86
C SER A 147 7.63 15.06 -3.24
N GLY A 148 8.46 14.55 -2.32
CA GLY A 148 9.89 14.36 -2.60
C GLY A 148 10.16 13.33 -3.72
N VAL A 149 9.34 12.29 -3.81
CA VAL A 149 9.42 11.31 -4.91
C VAL A 149 9.00 11.94 -6.23
N GLN A 150 7.91 12.69 -6.24
CA GLN A 150 7.43 13.43 -7.40
C GLN A 150 8.49 14.41 -7.91
N ASP A 151 9.07 15.22 -7.04
CA ASP A 151 10.13 16.17 -7.40
C ASP A 151 11.33 15.46 -8.03
N ALA A 152 11.75 14.32 -7.46
CA ALA A 152 12.86 13.53 -7.99
C ALA A 152 12.56 12.91 -9.37
N VAL A 153 11.31 12.53 -9.65
CA VAL A 153 10.90 11.99 -10.96
C VAL A 153 10.80 13.12 -12.00
N ILE A 154 10.23 14.26 -11.60
CA ILE A 154 10.13 15.45 -12.47
C ILE A 154 11.53 15.94 -12.84
N ALA A 155 12.48 15.95 -11.90
CA ALA A 155 13.87 16.35 -12.16
C ALA A 155 14.59 15.44 -13.16
N GLN A 156 14.16 14.17 -13.30
CA GLN A 156 14.70 13.21 -14.28
C GLN A 156 13.94 13.20 -15.60
N SER A 157 12.82 13.93 -15.71
CA SER A 157 11.94 13.95 -16.86
C SER A 157 11.39 15.36 -17.09
N THR A 158 10.07 15.51 -17.31
CA THR A 158 9.40 16.80 -17.34
C THR A 158 8.14 16.72 -16.49
N ALA A 159 7.71 17.86 -15.93
CA ALA A 159 6.46 17.93 -15.18
C ALA A 159 5.27 17.43 -16.02
N LYS A 160 5.22 17.82 -17.31
CA LYS A 160 4.19 17.36 -18.23
C LYS A 160 4.19 15.83 -18.38
N ALA A 161 5.34 15.22 -18.69
CA ALA A 161 5.43 13.77 -18.85
C ALA A 161 5.00 13.03 -17.57
N PHE A 162 5.43 13.52 -16.41
CA PHE A 162 5.01 12.96 -15.12
C PHE A 162 3.49 13.00 -14.94
N TYR A 163 2.86 14.16 -15.14
CA TYR A 163 1.42 14.29 -14.95
C TYR A 163 0.60 13.54 -16.02
N ASP A 164 1.09 13.47 -17.26
CA ASP A 164 0.46 12.65 -18.30
C ASP A 164 0.47 11.16 -17.89
N ASP A 165 1.59 10.65 -17.38
CA ASP A 165 1.72 9.27 -16.89
C ASP A 165 0.80 9.00 -15.67
N VAL A 166 0.73 9.95 -14.73
CA VAL A 166 -0.17 9.87 -13.56
C VAL A 166 -1.63 9.82 -14.01
N GLN A 167 -2.03 10.67 -14.95
CA GLN A 167 -3.39 10.69 -15.49
C GLN A 167 -3.72 9.40 -16.23
N LEU A 168 -2.80 8.89 -17.04
CA LEU A 168 -2.99 7.60 -17.72
C LEU A 168 -3.15 6.45 -16.72
N ALA A 169 -2.31 6.41 -15.69
CA ALA A 169 -2.39 5.39 -14.64
C ALA A 169 -3.69 5.50 -13.83
N TRP A 170 -4.11 6.72 -13.51
CA TRP A 170 -5.35 7.02 -12.81
C TRP A 170 -6.58 6.52 -13.59
N HIS A 171 -6.72 6.88 -14.87
CA HIS A 171 -7.83 6.41 -15.70
C HIS A 171 -7.83 4.89 -15.85
N GLY A 172 -6.65 4.29 -16.03
CA GLY A 172 -6.52 2.83 -16.06
C GLY A 172 -6.99 2.18 -14.76
N TRP A 173 -6.68 2.77 -13.61
CA TRP A 173 -7.12 2.27 -12.31
C TRP A 173 -8.63 2.45 -12.11
N VAL A 174 -9.19 3.63 -12.40
CA VAL A 174 -10.63 3.90 -12.26
C VAL A 174 -11.44 2.87 -13.04
N GLY A 175 -11.02 2.54 -14.27
CA GLY A 175 -11.68 1.54 -15.12
C GLY A 175 -11.78 0.13 -14.52
N VAL A 176 -10.83 -0.26 -13.65
CA VAL A 176 -10.80 -1.58 -12.99
C VAL A 176 -10.96 -1.50 -11.47
N SER A 177 -11.30 -0.33 -10.94
CA SER A 177 -11.32 -0.06 -9.50
C SER A 177 -12.26 -0.99 -8.74
N HIS A 178 -13.41 -1.32 -9.34
CA HIS A 178 -14.38 -2.27 -8.80
C HIS A 178 -13.85 -3.72 -8.71
N GLU A 179 -12.82 -4.06 -9.48
CA GLU A 179 -12.16 -5.37 -9.40
C GLU A 179 -11.11 -5.41 -8.28
N ILE A 180 -10.41 -4.29 -8.06
CA ILE A 180 -9.38 -4.11 -7.02
C ILE A 180 -10.02 -3.86 -5.64
N MET A 181 -11.12 -3.12 -5.60
CA MET A 181 -11.79 -2.61 -4.41
C MET A 181 -13.30 -2.84 -4.48
N PRO A 182 -13.79 -4.09 -4.58
CA PRO A 182 -15.22 -4.35 -4.78
C PRO A 182 -16.10 -3.91 -3.61
N ASP A 183 -15.53 -3.75 -2.43
CA ASP A 183 -16.16 -3.24 -1.21
C ASP A 183 -16.15 -1.70 -1.12
N ILE A 184 -15.58 -1.00 -2.11
CA ILE A 184 -15.54 0.45 -2.17
C ILE A 184 -16.25 0.96 -3.42
N GLN A 185 -17.28 1.79 -3.21
CA GLN A 185 -17.92 2.54 -4.26
C GLN A 185 -17.17 3.85 -4.49
N LEU A 186 -16.58 4.02 -5.68
CA LEU A 186 -16.06 5.31 -6.09
C LEU A 186 -17.21 6.23 -6.50
N LEU A 187 -17.28 7.39 -5.85
CA LEU A 187 -18.22 8.46 -6.19
C LEU A 187 -17.42 9.58 -6.85
N LEU A 188 -17.66 9.77 -8.14
CA LEU A 188 -17.01 10.80 -8.94
C LEU A 188 -17.83 12.08 -8.87
N GLY A 189 -17.21 13.17 -8.42
CA GLY A 189 -17.75 14.51 -8.45
C GLY A 189 -16.91 15.43 -9.34
N GLN A 190 -17.46 16.61 -9.65
CA GLN A 190 -16.80 17.59 -10.51
C GLN A 190 -16.89 19.00 -9.92
N GLY A 191 -15.79 19.73 -10.03
CA GLY A 191 -15.71 21.13 -9.62
C GLY A 191 -15.61 21.33 -8.11
N VAL A 192 -15.59 22.61 -7.71
CA VAL A 192 -15.37 23.00 -6.31
C VAL A 192 -16.69 23.09 -5.55
N SER A 193 -17.68 23.77 -6.12
CA SER A 193 -18.94 24.11 -5.45
C SER A 193 -20.13 23.37 -6.07
N GLY A 194 -21.27 23.43 -5.40
CA GLY A 194 -22.51 22.74 -5.83
C GLY A 194 -22.61 21.31 -5.31
N ASP A 195 -23.68 20.62 -5.67
CA ASP A 195 -24.02 19.30 -5.11
C ASP A 195 -23.05 18.18 -5.55
N GLU A 196 -22.31 18.38 -6.64
CA GLU A 196 -21.28 17.46 -7.14
C GLU A 196 -19.85 17.91 -6.83
N GLY A 197 -19.69 19.08 -6.19
CA GLY A 197 -18.39 19.68 -5.92
C GLY A 197 -17.72 19.18 -4.65
N VAL A 198 -16.41 19.48 -4.54
CA VAL A 198 -15.58 19.18 -3.36
C VAL A 198 -16.22 19.68 -2.06
N GLU A 199 -16.84 20.87 -2.06
CA GLU A 199 -17.50 21.46 -0.88
C GLU A 199 -18.58 20.54 -0.29
N LYS A 200 -19.36 19.88 -1.16
CA LYS A 200 -20.39 18.94 -0.72
C LYS A 200 -19.76 17.70 -0.11
N GLY A 201 -18.72 17.14 -0.74
CA GLY A 201 -17.96 16.03 -0.20
C GLY A 201 -17.37 16.31 1.17
N TRP A 202 -16.73 17.48 1.31
CA TRP A 202 -16.18 17.95 2.56
C TRP A 202 -17.25 18.09 3.65
N SER A 203 -18.38 18.69 3.31
CA SER A 203 -19.52 18.82 4.22
C SER A 203 -20.03 17.47 4.69
N ARG A 204 -20.11 16.47 3.80
CA ARG A 204 -20.50 15.10 4.16
C ARG A 204 -19.52 14.46 5.14
N LEU A 205 -18.22 14.62 4.91
CA LEU A 205 -17.18 14.12 5.83
C LEU A 205 -17.31 14.76 7.21
N CYS A 206 -17.44 16.09 7.28
CA CYS A 206 -17.61 16.81 8.54
C CYS A 206 -18.88 16.43 9.31
N GLN A 207 -19.94 16.05 8.60
CA GLN A 207 -21.21 15.63 9.18
C GLN A 207 -21.27 14.11 9.48
N GLY A 208 -20.23 13.35 9.12
CA GLY A 208 -20.22 11.89 9.27
C GLY A 208 -21.22 11.17 8.36
N SER A 209 -21.67 11.80 7.27
CA SER A 209 -22.62 11.21 6.30
C SER A 209 -21.94 10.55 5.10
N ALA A 210 -20.61 10.60 5.04
CA ALA A 210 -19.82 9.74 4.17
C ALA A 210 -19.53 8.41 4.89
N ILE A 211 -19.82 7.28 4.24
CA ILE A 211 -19.59 5.95 4.83
C ILE A 211 -18.21 5.41 4.44
N THR A 212 -17.71 4.42 5.19
CA THR A 212 -16.34 3.88 5.00
C THR A 212 -16.12 3.20 3.66
N GLN A 213 -17.21 2.70 3.05
CA GLN A 213 -17.25 2.08 1.73
C GLN A 213 -17.34 3.10 0.57
N GLU A 214 -17.35 4.40 0.84
CA GLU A 214 -17.29 5.41 -0.22
C GLU A 214 -15.85 5.90 -0.43
N GLY A 215 -15.46 6.02 -1.70
CA GLY A 215 -14.28 6.76 -2.14
C GLY A 215 -14.71 7.99 -2.91
N LEU A 216 -14.66 9.17 -2.26
CA LEU A 216 -15.00 10.43 -2.91
C LEU A 216 -13.81 10.91 -3.75
N VAL A 217 -14.03 11.11 -5.05
CA VAL A 217 -13.00 11.60 -5.98
C VAL A 217 -13.58 12.78 -6.75
N TYR A 218 -12.82 13.87 -6.81
CA TYR A 218 -13.23 15.08 -7.49
C TYR A 218 -12.25 15.43 -8.61
N THR A 219 -12.78 15.72 -9.79
CA THR A 219 -12.02 16.27 -10.91
C THR A 219 -12.30 17.76 -11.05
N MET A 220 -11.27 18.52 -11.38
CA MET A 220 -11.33 19.97 -11.59
C MET A 220 -11.50 20.28 -13.07
#